data_AF-A0A2V9HM77-F1
#
_entry.id   AF-A0A2V9HM77-F1
#
_cell.length_a   1.000
_cell.length_b   1.000
_cell.length_c   1.000
_cell.angle_alpha   90.00
_cell.angle_beta   90.00
_cell.angle_gamma   90.00
#
_symmetry.space_group_name_H-M   'P 1'
#
loop_
_entity.id
_entity.type
_entity.pdbx_description
1 polymer ?
#
loop_
_entity_poly.entity_id
_entity_poly.type
_entity_poly.pdbx_seq_one_letter_code
_entity_poly.pdbx_strand_id
1 'polypeptide(L)'
;MTNRITQFWLPGFLTFALSMSLLELVQKFFPQPFMLRLDHPSVLLFYVPWLLTLPLAGALGAYLSKRAGASPPMALFSSLFPVLPLAAIFLIAIPVGLVISHMLSHSIVAAAFLTLGIEWVAVPGAVLLAGGFLMRVFFSRRLVSRRIVGG
;
A
#
# COMPACT_ATOMS: atom_id res chain seq x y z
N MET A 1 23.38 6.92 15.05
CA MET A 1 22.40 5.93 15.56
C MET A 1 21.18 5.95 14.67
N THR A 2 20.76 4.80 14.17
CA THR A 2 19.61 4.67 13.25
C THR A 2 18.31 4.85 14.03
N ASN A 3 17.66 6.01 13.92
CA ASN A 3 16.37 6.22 14.58
C ASN A 3 15.25 5.64 13.71
N ARG A 4 14.94 4.34 13.93
CA ARG A 4 13.89 3.61 13.20
C ARG A 4 12.52 4.27 13.34
N ILE A 5 12.27 5.01 14.41
CA ILE A 5 11.00 5.70 14.63
C ILE A 5 10.80 6.78 13.56
N THR A 6 11.79 7.64 13.36
CA THR A 6 11.70 8.74 12.38
C THR A 6 11.90 8.28 10.94
N GLN A 7 12.63 7.18 10.73
CA GLN A 7 12.94 6.65 9.40
C GLN A 7 11.85 5.76 8.82
N PHE A 8 11.04 5.09 9.66
CA PHE A 8 10.09 4.09 9.20
C PHE A 8 8.72 4.20 9.85
N TRP A 9 8.66 4.17 11.19
CA TRP A 9 7.38 4.14 11.89
C TRP A 9 6.55 5.40 11.70
N LEU A 10 7.14 6.58 11.92
CA LEU A 10 6.43 7.85 11.81
C LEU A 10 5.97 8.11 10.36
N PRO A 11 6.83 8.00 9.33
CA PRO A 11 6.37 8.13 7.94
C PRO A 11 5.35 7.07 7.55
N GLY A 12 5.52 5.83 7.98
CA GLY A 12 4.59 4.72 7.71
C GLY A 12 3.21 4.96 8.31
N PHE A 13 3.13 5.29 9.59
CA PHE A 13 1.88 5.61 10.28
C PHE A 13 1.18 6.82 9.67
N LEU A 14 1.92 7.87 9.32
CA LEU A 14 1.33 9.03 8.65
C LEU A 14 0.75 8.65 7.29
N THR A 15 1.47 7.84 6.51
CA THR A 15 1.01 7.34 5.22
C THR A 15 -0.25 6.49 5.37
N PHE A 16 -0.30 5.63 6.40
CA PHE A 16 -1.47 4.82 6.70
C PHE A 16 -2.67 5.68 7.10
N ALA A 17 -2.50 6.60 8.05
CA ALA A 17 -3.56 7.50 8.48
C ALA A 17 -4.12 8.31 7.31
N LEU A 18 -3.25 8.88 6.48
CA LEU A 18 -3.64 9.64 5.30
C LEU A 18 -4.40 8.76 4.29
N SER A 19 -3.90 7.56 4.00
CA SER A 19 -4.56 6.60 3.11
C SER A 19 -5.96 6.21 3.60
N MET A 20 -6.10 5.91 4.90
CA MET A 20 -7.39 5.50 5.48
C MET A 20 -8.37 6.67 5.56
N SER A 21 -7.92 7.86 5.95
CA SER A 21 -8.78 9.06 5.97
C SER A 21 -9.27 9.45 4.57
N LEU A 22 -8.44 9.29 3.55
CA LEU A 22 -8.85 9.51 2.16
C LEU A 22 -9.86 8.48 1.68
N LEU A 23 -9.72 7.22 2.08
CA LEU A 23 -10.70 6.19 1.78
C LEU A 23 -12.07 6.53 2.40
N GLU A 24 -12.11 6.89 3.68
CA GLU A 24 -13.34 7.31 4.37
C GLU A 24 -13.99 8.50 3.66
N LEU A 25 -13.19 9.48 3.25
CA LEU A 25 -13.67 10.64 2.49
C LEU A 25 -14.27 10.21 1.15
N VAL A 26 -13.58 9.35 0.41
CA VAL A 26 -14.04 8.82 -0.88
C VAL A 26 -15.33 8.03 -0.70
N GLN A 27 -15.44 7.18 0.31
CA GLN A 27 -16.67 6.41 0.56
C GLN A 27 -17.85 7.33 0.90
N LYS A 28 -17.60 8.45 1.61
CA LYS A 28 -18.63 9.42 1.94
C LYS A 28 -19.16 10.19 0.71
N PHE A 29 -18.30 10.56 -0.23
CA PHE A 29 -18.67 11.39 -1.39
C PHE A 29 -18.90 10.61 -2.69
N PHE A 30 -18.25 9.46 -2.83
CA PHE A 30 -18.28 8.57 -4.01
C PHE A 30 -18.42 7.12 -3.55
N PRO A 31 -19.59 6.75 -2.99
CA PRO A 31 -19.79 5.45 -2.35
C PRO A 31 -19.76 4.28 -3.32
N GLN A 32 -19.90 4.52 -4.63
CA GLN A 32 -19.97 3.47 -5.64
C GLN A 32 -18.55 2.97 -5.99
N PRO A 33 -18.17 1.74 -5.59
CA PRO A 33 -16.95 1.14 -6.06
C PRO A 33 -17.10 0.72 -7.53
N PHE A 34 -15.99 0.74 -8.26
CA PHE A 34 -15.92 0.08 -9.54
C PHE A 34 -15.93 -1.44 -9.32
N MET A 35 -16.89 -2.13 -9.93
CA MET A 35 -17.06 -3.57 -9.77
C MET A 35 -16.51 -4.31 -10.98
N LEU A 36 -15.61 -5.26 -10.73
CA LEU A 36 -15.10 -6.18 -11.76
C LEU A 36 -15.47 -7.61 -11.38
N ARG A 37 -16.35 -8.21 -12.19
CA ARG A 37 -16.80 -9.59 -12.01
C ARG A 37 -15.83 -10.53 -12.71
N LEU A 38 -15.24 -11.46 -11.97
CA LEU A 38 -14.32 -12.46 -12.52
C LEU A 38 -15.12 -13.70 -12.92
N ASP A 39 -15.63 -14.42 -11.92
CA ASP A 39 -16.52 -15.59 -12.05
C ASP A 39 -17.40 -15.67 -10.79
N HIS A 40 -18.56 -16.31 -10.81
CA HIS A 40 -19.35 -16.49 -9.58
C HIS A 40 -18.63 -17.40 -8.58
N PRO A 41 -18.34 -16.99 -7.33
CA PRO A 41 -18.82 -15.80 -6.58
C PRO A 41 -17.82 -14.62 -6.45
N SER A 42 -16.71 -14.62 -7.18
CA SER A 42 -15.63 -13.62 -7.13
C SER A 42 -15.98 -12.29 -7.83
N VAL A 43 -16.12 -11.24 -7.02
CA VAL A 43 -16.24 -9.84 -7.46
C VAL A 43 -15.15 -9.01 -6.79
N LEU A 44 -14.45 -8.18 -7.56
CA LEU A 44 -13.47 -7.21 -7.07
C LEU A 44 -14.12 -5.83 -6.98
N LEU A 45 -13.89 -5.12 -5.88
CA LEU A 45 -14.44 -3.79 -5.63
C LEU A 45 -13.32 -2.76 -5.52
N PHE A 46 -13.21 -1.85 -6.49
CA PHE A 46 -12.17 -0.82 -6.49
C PHE A 46 -12.74 0.57 -6.25
N TYR A 47 -12.28 1.21 -5.18
CA TYR A 47 -12.51 2.65 -4.96
C TYR A 47 -11.50 3.45 -5.79
N VAL A 48 -11.80 3.65 -7.07
CA VAL A 48 -10.90 4.32 -8.03
C VAL A 48 -10.40 5.68 -7.53
N PRO A 49 -11.24 6.58 -6.96
CA PRO A 49 -10.75 7.86 -6.44
C PRO A 49 -9.72 7.68 -5.31
N TRP A 50 -9.91 6.70 -4.43
CA TRP A 50 -8.95 6.38 -3.40
C TRP A 50 -7.64 5.86 -4.00
N LEU A 51 -7.71 4.92 -4.95
CA LEU A 51 -6.53 4.41 -5.65
C LEU A 51 -5.72 5.52 -6.31
N LEU A 52 -6.36 6.53 -6.91
CA LEU A 52 -5.67 7.67 -7.52
C LEU A 52 -4.90 8.54 -6.51
N THR A 53 -5.29 8.53 -5.24
CA THR A 53 -4.60 9.28 -4.17
C THR A 53 -3.41 8.52 -3.56
N LEU A 54 -3.39 7.19 -3.66
CA LEU A 54 -2.35 6.34 -3.08
C LEU A 54 -0.93 6.64 -3.57
N PRO A 55 -0.64 6.99 -4.85
CA PRO A 55 0.71 7.34 -5.26
C PRO A 55 1.25 8.55 -4.49
N LEU A 56 0.39 9.52 -4.15
CA LEU A 56 0.79 10.68 -3.36
C LEU A 56 1.15 10.28 -1.93
N ALA A 57 0.35 9.41 -1.31
CA ALA A 57 0.63 8.86 0.01
C ALA A 57 1.96 8.08 0.00
N GLY A 58 2.14 7.17 -0.96
CA GLY A 58 3.37 6.39 -1.11
C GLY A 58 4.60 7.26 -1.34
N ALA A 59 4.49 8.30 -2.17
CA ALA A 59 5.55 9.28 -2.40
C ALA A 59 5.89 10.06 -1.12
N LEU A 60 4.89 10.47 -0.34
CA LEU A 60 5.07 11.17 0.93
C LEU A 60 5.82 10.30 1.95
N GLY A 61 5.42 9.04 2.11
CA GLY A 61 6.12 8.09 2.97
C GLY A 61 7.58 7.90 2.60
N ALA A 62 7.87 7.69 1.30
CA ALA A 62 9.23 7.59 0.79
C ALA A 62 10.02 8.90 0.99
N TYR A 63 9.39 10.06 0.77
CA TYR A 63 10.01 11.36 0.94
C TYR A 63 10.43 11.61 2.39
N LEU A 64 9.53 11.41 3.34
CA LEU A 64 9.78 11.63 4.76
C LEU A 64 10.83 10.64 5.29
N SER A 65 10.72 9.37 4.89
CA SER A 65 11.73 8.35 5.22
C SER A 65 13.10 8.74 4.69
N LYS A 66 13.19 9.18 3.41
CA LYS A 66 14.45 9.61 2.82
C LYS A 66 15.03 10.85 3.50
N ARG A 67 14.18 11.81 3.87
CA ARG A 67 14.57 13.02 4.61
C ARG A 67 15.12 12.70 5.99
N ALA A 68 14.64 11.63 6.63
CA ALA A 68 15.18 11.12 7.89
C ALA A 68 16.50 10.31 7.73
N GLY A 69 17.09 10.31 6.53
CA GLY A 69 18.36 9.63 6.25
C GLY A 69 18.23 8.14 5.96
N ALA A 70 17.02 7.65 5.68
CA ALA A 70 16.81 6.23 5.39
C ALA A 70 17.49 5.80 4.07
N SER A 71 17.86 4.51 4.02
CA SER A 71 18.35 3.87 2.80
C SER A 71 17.23 3.78 1.75
N PRO A 72 17.56 3.71 0.44
CA PRO A 72 16.55 3.56 -0.62
C PRO A 72 15.54 2.43 -0.43
N PRO A 73 15.92 1.20 -0.02
CA PRO A 73 14.94 0.14 0.23
C PRO A 73 14.04 0.47 1.43
N MET A 74 14.60 1.03 2.51
CA MET A 74 13.83 1.41 3.71
C MET A 74 12.76 2.47 3.39
N ALA A 75 13.09 3.43 2.50
CA ALA A 75 12.15 4.44 2.05
C ALA A 75 10.98 3.83 1.24
N LEU A 76 11.23 2.83 0.40
CA LEU A 76 10.17 2.12 -0.33
C LEU A 76 9.32 1.25 0.60
N PHE A 77 9.94 0.60 1.60
CA PHE A 77 9.20 -0.15 2.62
C PHE A 77 8.27 0.76 3.43
N SER A 78 8.66 2.01 3.69
CA SER A 78 7.79 2.98 4.34
C SER A 78 6.54 3.31 3.50
N SER A 79 6.65 3.34 2.17
CA SER A 79 5.50 3.55 1.27
C SER A 79 4.49 2.39 1.32
N LEU A 80 4.98 1.17 1.56
CA LEU A 80 4.15 -0.03 1.70
C LEU A 80 3.46 -0.16 3.05
N PHE A 81 3.85 0.64 4.04
CA PHE A 81 3.33 0.52 5.40
C PHE A 81 1.78 0.40 5.48
N PRO A 82 0.98 1.13 4.68
CA PRO A 82 -0.47 1.00 4.76
C PRO A 82 -1.02 -0.38 4.44
N VAL A 83 -0.34 -1.15 3.58
CA VAL A 83 -0.77 -2.50 3.19
C VAL A 83 -0.11 -3.61 4.00
N LEU A 84 0.94 -3.32 4.78
CA LEU A 84 1.64 -4.35 5.57
C LEU A 84 0.76 -4.98 6.67
N PRO A 85 -0.01 -4.21 7.49
CA PRO A 85 -0.92 -4.80 8.47
C PRO A 85 -2.00 -5.65 7.81
N LEU A 86 -2.55 -5.19 6.68
CA LEU A 86 -3.54 -5.95 5.90
C LEU A 86 -2.93 -7.25 5.39
N ALA A 87 -1.76 -7.19 4.76
CA ALA A 87 -1.04 -8.38 4.29
C ALA A 87 -0.77 -9.38 5.42
N ALA A 88 -0.38 -8.90 6.61
CA ALA A 88 -0.18 -9.75 7.80
C ALA A 88 -1.49 -10.42 8.25
N ILE A 89 -2.61 -9.69 8.24
CA ILE A 89 -3.93 -10.25 8.53
C ILE A 89 -4.27 -11.34 7.52
N PHE A 90 -4.08 -11.11 6.21
CA PHE A 90 -4.32 -12.12 5.18
C PHE A 90 -3.45 -13.37 5.35
N LEU A 91 -2.16 -13.19 5.68
CA LEU A 91 -1.23 -14.30 5.93
C LEU A 91 -1.66 -15.17 7.12
N ILE A 92 -2.33 -14.60 8.13
CA ILE A 92 -2.85 -15.34 9.28
C ILE A 92 -4.23 -15.92 8.99
N ALA A 93 -5.08 -15.15 8.31
CA ALA A 93 -6.45 -15.55 7.99
C ALA A 93 -6.47 -16.76 7.06
N ILE A 94 -5.50 -16.93 6.15
CA ILE A 94 -5.42 -18.12 5.26
C ILE A 94 -5.26 -19.42 6.06
N PRO A 95 -4.23 -19.61 6.90
CA PRO A 95 -4.10 -20.80 7.74
C PRO A 95 -5.32 -21.03 8.63
N VAL A 96 -5.82 -19.97 9.27
CA VAL A 96 -6.97 -20.06 10.18
C VAL A 96 -8.24 -20.46 9.41
N GLY A 97 -8.48 -19.86 8.26
CA GLY A 97 -9.62 -20.16 7.39
C GLY A 97 -9.58 -21.60 6.89
N LEU A 98 -8.41 -22.09 6.47
CA LEU A 98 -8.23 -23.48 6.05
C LEU A 98 -8.40 -24.49 7.19
N VAL A 99 -7.95 -24.13 8.39
CA VAL A 99 -8.12 -24.98 9.59
C VAL A 99 -9.57 -25.00 10.03
N ILE A 100 -10.30 -23.88 9.98
CA ILE A 100 -11.70 -23.79 10.43
C ILE A 100 -12.68 -24.25 9.35
N SER A 101 -12.30 -24.27 8.07
CA SER A 101 -13.16 -24.65 6.94
C SER A 101 -13.41 -26.16 6.85
N HIS A 102 -14.03 -26.72 7.90
CA HIS A 102 -14.65 -28.04 7.84
C HIS A 102 -16.08 -27.96 7.27
N MET A 103 -16.69 -26.77 7.27
CA MET A 103 -18.09 -26.53 6.86
C MET A 103 -18.27 -25.70 5.59
N LEU A 104 -17.18 -25.16 5.02
CA LEU A 104 -17.21 -24.30 3.83
C LEU A 104 -16.40 -24.94 2.70
N SER A 105 -16.85 -24.77 1.45
CA SER A 105 -16.08 -25.20 0.29
C SER A 105 -14.74 -24.47 0.25
N HIS A 106 -13.64 -25.23 0.17
CA HIS A 106 -12.29 -24.68 0.07
C HIS A 106 -12.15 -23.72 -1.13
N SER A 107 -12.90 -23.95 -2.19
CA SER A 107 -12.93 -23.07 -3.36
C SER A 107 -13.52 -21.69 -3.07
N ILE A 108 -14.53 -21.59 -2.21
CA ILE A 108 -15.16 -20.32 -1.81
C ILE A 108 -14.20 -19.54 -0.93
N VAL A 109 -13.58 -20.23 0.03
CA VAL A 109 -12.59 -19.64 0.94
C VAL A 109 -11.39 -19.12 0.14
N ALA A 110 -10.83 -19.92 -0.77
CA ALA A 110 -9.73 -19.51 -1.65
C ALA A 110 -10.12 -18.33 -2.55
N ALA A 111 -11.32 -18.36 -3.16
CA ALA A 111 -11.82 -17.29 -4.00
C ALA A 111 -11.94 -15.96 -3.25
N ALA A 112 -12.54 -15.97 -2.04
CA ALA A 112 -12.66 -14.79 -1.20
C ALA A 112 -11.29 -14.25 -0.77
N PHE A 113 -10.34 -15.13 -0.46
CA PHE A 113 -8.97 -14.72 -0.14
C PHE A 113 -8.27 -14.05 -1.32
N LEU A 114 -8.39 -14.61 -2.52
CA LEU A 114 -7.78 -14.04 -3.71
C LEU A 114 -8.40 -12.68 -4.04
N THR A 115 -9.73 -12.56 -4.01
CA THR A 115 -10.39 -11.28 -4.29
C THR A 115 -10.00 -10.22 -3.28
N LEU A 116 -10.08 -10.52 -1.99
CA LEU A 116 -9.74 -9.57 -0.94
C LEU A 116 -8.24 -9.22 -0.92
N GLY A 117 -7.36 -10.20 -1.17
CA GLY A 117 -5.92 -9.97 -1.26
C GLY A 117 -5.55 -9.08 -2.46
N ILE A 118 -6.18 -9.28 -3.62
CA ILE A 118 -5.97 -8.43 -4.79
C ILE A 118 -6.47 -7.02 -4.51
N GLU A 119 -7.69 -6.90 -3.99
CA GLU A 119 -8.40 -5.65 -3.73
C GLU A 119 -7.71 -4.78 -2.69
N TRP A 120 -7.31 -5.36 -1.55
CA TRP A 120 -6.83 -4.62 -0.39
C TRP A 120 -5.32 -4.59 -0.23
N VAL A 121 -4.58 -5.51 -0.88
CA VAL A 121 -3.13 -5.63 -0.71
C VAL A 121 -2.40 -5.42 -2.02
N ALA A 122 -2.70 -6.21 -3.06
CA ALA A 122 -1.89 -6.23 -4.27
C ALA A 122 -2.03 -4.92 -5.07
N VAL A 123 -3.27 -4.52 -5.38
CA VAL A 123 -3.53 -3.30 -6.16
C VAL A 123 -3.14 -2.04 -5.39
N PRO A 124 -3.59 -1.82 -4.14
CA PRO A 124 -3.18 -0.64 -3.36
C PRO A 124 -1.67 -0.60 -3.12
N GLY A 125 -1.05 -1.75 -2.85
CA GLY A 125 0.40 -1.87 -2.62
C GLY A 125 1.21 -1.51 -3.87
N ALA A 126 0.81 -1.97 -5.05
CA ALA A 126 1.46 -1.62 -6.31
C ALA A 126 1.37 -0.11 -6.59
N VAL A 127 0.22 0.50 -6.34
CA VAL A 127 -0.02 1.92 -6.56
C VAL A 127 0.78 2.79 -5.56
N LEU A 128 0.84 2.39 -4.29
CA LEU A 128 1.70 3.02 -3.27
C LEU A 128 3.19 2.94 -3.66
N LEU A 129 3.64 1.77 -4.13
CA LEU A 129 5.00 1.58 -4.60
C LEU A 129 5.34 2.43 -5.81
N ALA A 130 4.41 2.60 -6.75
CA ALA A 130 4.60 3.48 -7.89
C ALA A 130 4.93 4.91 -7.43
N GLY A 131 4.18 5.43 -6.45
CA GLY A 131 4.46 6.71 -5.82
C GLY A 131 5.83 6.80 -5.14
N GLY A 132 6.16 5.81 -4.31
CA GLY A 132 7.46 5.72 -3.63
C GLY A 132 8.63 5.63 -4.62
N PHE A 133 8.47 4.88 -5.71
CA PHE A 133 9.46 4.71 -6.75
C PHE A 133 9.69 6.00 -7.55
N LEU A 134 8.62 6.69 -7.95
CA LEU A 134 8.71 8.00 -8.61
C LEU A 134 9.51 8.98 -7.74
N MET A 135 9.26 8.99 -6.45
CA MET A 135 9.98 9.87 -5.52
C MET A 135 11.47 9.52 -5.43
N ARG A 136 11.81 8.22 -5.45
CA ARG A 136 13.19 7.76 -5.49
C ARG A 136 13.90 8.25 -6.76
N VAL A 137 13.28 8.12 -7.93
CA VAL A 137 13.85 8.59 -9.21
C VAL A 137 14.11 10.09 -9.15
N PHE A 138 13.17 10.86 -8.61
CA PHE A 138 13.30 12.31 -8.44
C PHE A 138 14.53 12.70 -7.58
N PHE A 139 14.76 11.99 -6.47
CA PHE A 139 15.93 12.22 -5.63
C PHE A 139 17.25 11.86 -6.31
N SER A 140 17.31 10.75 -7.04
CA SER A 140 18.50 10.35 -7.78
C SER A 140 18.91 11.41 -8.81
N ARG A 141 17.93 11.99 -9.53
CA ARG A 141 18.19 13.07 -10.49
C ARG A 141 18.74 14.33 -9.83
N ARG A 142 18.23 14.73 -8.66
CA ARG A 142 18.74 15.88 -7.91
C ARG A 142 20.20 15.70 -7.45
N LEU A 143 20.57 14.49 -7.04
CA LEU A 143 21.95 14.20 -6.60
C LEU A 143 22.94 14.27 -7.76
N VAL A 144 22.57 13.75 -8.94
CA VAL A 144 23.39 13.84 -10.15
C VAL A 144 23.57 15.30 -10.57
N SER A 145 22.49 16.09 -10.60
CA SER A 145 22.55 17.51 -10.96
C SER A 145 23.45 18.33 -10.03
N ARG A 146 23.41 18.10 -8.71
CA ARG A 146 24.30 18.77 -7.75
C ARG A 146 25.78 18.43 -7.95
N ARG A 147 26.10 17.21 -8.38
CA ARG A 147 27.48 16.79 -8.64
C ARG A 147 28.06 17.47 -9.88
N ILE A 148 27.24 17.77 -10.87
CA ILE A 148 27.66 18.43 -12.12
C ILE A 148 27.91 19.93 -11.92
N VAL A 149 27.15 20.58 -11.02
CA VAL A 149 27.28 22.04 -10.78
C VAL A 149 28.36 22.38 -9.75
N GLY A 150 28.78 21.41 -8.92
CA GLY A 150 29.73 21.62 -7.83
C GLY A 150 31.14 21.06 -8.06
N GLY A 151 31.47 20.62 -9.27
CA GLY A 151 32.82 20.18 -9.68
C GLY A 151 33.36 21.11 -10.74
#